data_AF-A0A2E0V3A8-F1
#
_entry.id   AF-A0A2E0V3A8-F1
#
_cell.length_a   1.000
_cell.length_b   1.000
_cell.length_c   1.000
_cell.angle_alpha   90.00
_cell.angle_beta   90.00
_cell.angle_gamma   90.00
#
_symmetry.space_group_name_H-M   'P 1'
#
loop_
_entity.id
_entity.type
_entity.pdbx_description
1 polymer ?
#
loop_
_entity_poly.entity_id
_entity_poly.type
_entity_poly.pdbx_seq_one_letter_code
_entity_poly.pdbx_strand_id
1 'polypeptide(L)'
;MIRLSHSIVASLLVLASVWLHADPPPAGAGRMLQQLRSESWIQQAEALHYLGEHRVELATDPIRSLLNSGTAHPWIRGRALVSLSQIENKVDPAEFGKWVAHDLIPLRAAAAEVLESHGANSAETWIDILLKDPEPIVKCHAAAAYAKRNGGGAWPVIDPVTDSPTPAIAQACARALAFTGNEAALARLGRHLSEPGLIRESLRGISRIQNAALIPLLLDLLPDLEETDLNYGAILTALQNQEWKEVTNGLAVFIKSEDENRVRAGARLITTLTRSPELGPPLREALSKATRTETIEAGLIALGSAAMNPDEHHQFFSKTLKHEEPSIRSLSIRCLAHCKDVNHYEVLRESLVDEDFEVVQAALAALKRQPAVNAPQGRLVAYLEAPLSSDNETIRALAYDLLAHAGSEADFRPAMAALEELLTGTDETLRAAAAKALGALAPEDEIGEVVAAQGYLAHWMVIGTFLNDKEHKAFHEVHEPEKEIDFEKSYKATYIWLLEGRSDKPIEREVTWGEGIVDQTDGKLSMSAQLPPPGSFAVGYAVADIHVDTERDVVLDIDGDDAFRIWLNGEKISEKIAPYQHRKDCIAEDKGLEVKLMAGTNRFIVKSANVDYRWWVRLRLTDTNGIPIPFRRP
;
A
#
# COMPACT_ATOMS: atom_id res chain seq x y z
N MET A 1 -66.85 -27.34 0.39
CA MET A 1 -65.89 -26.85 -0.63
C MET A 1 -65.31 -28.05 -1.34
N ILE A 2 -65.42 -28.04 -2.66
CA ILE A 2 -65.51 -29.21 -3.53
C ILE A 2 -64.12 -29.72 -3.94
N ARG A 3 -63.92 -31.05 -3.87
CA ARG A 3 -62.86 -31.81 -4.55
C ARG A 3 -63.39 -32.29 -5.91
N LEU A 4 -62.64 -32.02 -6.98
CA LEU A 4 -62.67 -32.63 -8.33
C LEU A 4 -61.20 -32.65 -8.78
N SER A 5 -60.45 -33.76 -8.93
CA SER A 5 -60.53 -34.98 -9.77
C SER A 5 -59.87 -34.83 -11.16
N HIS A 6 -58.71 -35.49 -11.31
CA HIS A 6 -58.17 -36.19 -12.48
C HIS A 6 -58.83 -35.91 -13.85
N SER A 7 -58.25 -35.01 -14.63
CA SER A 7 -58.05 -35.15 -16.08
C SER A 7 -57.31 -33.92 -16.60
N ILE A 8 -56.09 -34.14 -17.09
CA ILE A 8 -55.30 -33.43 -18.13
C ILE A 8 -53.83 -33.83 -17.87
N VAL A 9 -53.58 -35.13 -17.97
CA VAL A 9 -52.27 -35.73 -18.28
C VAL A 9 -52.49 -36.35 -19.65
N ALA A 10 -52.18 -35.62 -20.74
CA ALA A 10 -52.15 -36.20 -22.09
C ALA A 10 -51.54 -35.31 -23.20
N SER A 11 -51.23 -34.02 -22.97
CA SER A 11 -50.91 -33.13 -24.12
C SER A 11 -49.53 -32.47 -24.11
N LEU A 12 -48.58 -32.90 -23.28
CA LEU A 12 -47.23 -32.29 -23.26
C LEU A 12 -46.11 -33.29 -22.94
N LEU A 13 -46.27 -34.54 -23.38
CA LEU A 13 -45.26 -35.62 -23.21
C LEU A 13 -44.80 -36.23 -24.54
N VAL A 14 -44.89 -35.48 -25.64
CA VAL A 14 -44.20 -35.79 -26.89
C VAL A 14 -43.57 -34.50 -27.43
N LEU A 15 -42.39 -34.18 -26.91
CA LEU A 15 -41.27 -33.46 -27.56
C LEU A 15 -40.16 -33.23 -26.52
N ALA A 16 -39.74 -34.32 -25.87
CA ALA A 16 -38.47 -34.37 -25.17
C ALA A 16 -37.49 -35.13 -26.06
N SER A 17 -36.74 -34.42 -26.89
CA SER A 17 -35.39 -34.81 -27.30
C SER A 17 -34.80 -33.78 -28.28
N VAL A 18 -33.59 -33.33 -27.95
CA VAL A 18 -32.65 -32.51 -28.73
C VAL A 18 -32.82 -30.99 -28.63
N TRP A 19 -32.52 -30.45 -27.45
CA TRP A 19 -31.76 -29.20 -27.37
C TRP A 19 -30.55 -29.47 -26.46
N LEU A 20 -29.45 -29.93 -27.07
CA LEU A 20 -28.15 -29.69 -26.46
C LEU A 20 -28.07 -28.18 -26.23
N HIS A 21 -28.01 -27.77 -24.97
CA HIS A 21 -27.73 -26.38 -24.66
C HIS A 21 -26.29 -26.13 -25.07
N ALA A 22 -26.10 -25.47 -26.21
CA ALA A 22 -24.82 -24.87 -26.56
C ALA A 22 -24.39 -23.98 -25.39
N ASP A 23 -23.11 -24.05 -25.01
CA ASP A 23 -22.57 -23.17 -23.98
C ASP A 23 -22.94 -21.71 -24.31
N PRO A 24 -23.33 -20.90 -23.31
CA PRO A 24 -23.67 -19.51 -23.56
C PRO A 24 -22.47 -18.81 -24.22
N PRO A 25 -22.71 -18.00 -25.27
CA PRO A 25 -21.62 -17.42 -26.04
C PRO A 25 -20.73 -16.54 -25.13
N PRO A 26 -19.42 -16.50 -25.38
CA PRO A 26 -18.49 -15.76 -24.55
C PRO A 26 -18.86 -14.27 -24.48
N ALA A 27 -18.62 -13.66 -23.32
CA ALA A 27 -18.98 -12.26 -23.06
C ALA A 27 -18.43 -11.34 -24.16
N GLY A 28 -19.30 -10.58 -24.83
CA GLY A 28 -18.90 -9.71 -25.95
C GLY A 28 -19.14 -10.28 -27.35
N ALA A 29 -19.46 -11.57 -27.50
CA ALA A 29 -19.78 -12.19 -28.80
C ALA A 29 -20.93 -11.46 -29.53
N GLY A 30 -21.96 -11.01 -28.80
CA GLY A 30 -23.06 -10.22 -29.38
C GLY A 30 -22.61 -8.89 -29.98
N ARG A 31 -21.69 -8.18 -29.33
CA ARG A 31 -21.09 -6.94 -29.86
C ARG A 31 -20.23 -7.22 -31.09
N MET A 32 -19.44 -8.29 -31.06
CA MET A 32 -18.58 -8.68 -32.18
C MET A 32 -19.40 -9.09 -33.41
N LEU A 33 -20.52 -9.80 -33.22
CA LEU A 33 -21.47 -10.08 -34.30
C LEU A 33 -22.08 -8.81 -34.92
N GLN A 34 -22.30 -7.77 -34.12
CA GLN A 34 -22.75 -6.47 -34.62
C GLN A 34 -21.63 -5.75 -35.39
N GLN A 35 -20.40 -5.72 -34.86
CA GLN A 35 -19.24 -5.12 -35.53
C GLN A 35 -18.89 -5.82 -36.85
N LEU A 36 -19.11 -7.14 -36.96
CA LEU A 36 -18.94 -7.88 -38.21
C LEU A 36 -19.85 -7.37 -39.34
N ARG A 37 -21.01 -6.79 -39.00
CA ARG A 37 -21.96 -6.19 -39.96
C ARG A 37 -21.68 -4.72 -40.27
N SER A 38 -20.66 -4.12 -39.65
CA SER A 38 -20.28 -2.74 -39.91
C SER A 38 -19.67 -2.59 -41.31
N GLU A 39 -19.64 -1.36 -41.83
CA GLU A 39 -18.93 -1.02 -43.07
C GLU A 39 -17.42 -0.81 -42.84
N SER A 40 -16.99 -0.73 -41.58
CA SER A 40 -15.58 -0.50 -41.23
C SER A 40 -14.81 -1.81 -41.25
N TRP A 41 -13.88 -1.93 -42.20
CA TRP A 41 -13.01 -3.10 -42.30
C TRP A 41 -12.16 -3.31 -41.03
N ILE A 42 -11.85 -2.26 -40.27
CA ILE A 42 -11.12 -2.37 -38.99
C ILE A 42 -12.00 -3.07 -37.93
N GLN A 43 -13.27 -2.67 -37.83
CA GLN A 43 -14.23 -3.30 -36.91
C GLN A 43 -14.54 -4.74 -37.33
N GLN A 44 -14.65 -5.00 -38.63
CA GLN A 44 -14.78 -6.35 -39.17
C GLN A 44 -13.55 -7.21 -38.83
N ALA A 45 -12.33 -6.65 -38.91
CA ALA A 45 -11.10 -7.36 -38.58
C ALA A 45 -11.04 -7.77 -37.10
N GLU A 46 -11.36 -6.84 -36.20
CA GLU A 46 -11.46 -7.07 -34.76
C GLU A 46 -12.49 -8.18 -34.46
N ALA A 47 -13.68 -8.06 -35.04
CA ALA A 47 -14.74 -9.05 -34.88
C ALA A 47 -14.32 -10.44 -35.40
N LEU A 48 -13.72 -10.52 -36.59
CA LEU A 48 -13.25 -11.78 -37.18
C LEU A 48 -12.17 -12.45 -36.32
N HIS A 49 -11.25 -11.67 -35.76
CA HIS A 49 -10.23 -12.18 -34.86
C HIS A 49 -10.86 -12.78 -33.59
N TYR A 50 -11.70 -11.99 -32.90
CA TYR A 50 -12.35 -12.41 -31.65
C TYR A 50 -13.24 -13.64 -31.85
N LEU A 51 -14.14 -13.60 -32.83
CA LEU A 51 -15.12 -14.66 -33.09
C LEU A 51 -14.45 -15.97 -33.50
N GLY A 52 -13.36 -15.88 -34.27
CA GLY A 52 -12.56 -17.03 -34.68
C GLY A 52 -11.82 -17.67 -33.50
N GLU A 53 -11.10 -16.85 -32.73
CA GLU A 53 -10.33 -17.29 -31.56
C GLU A 53 -11.21 -17.97 -30.50
N HIS A 54 -12.39 -17.41 -30.25
CA HIS A 54 -13.34 -17.94 -29.26
C HIS A 54 -14.32 -18.97 -29.86
N ARG A 55 -14.12 -19.38 -31.12
CA ARG A 55 -14.93 -20.40 -31.81
C ARG A 55 -16.43 -20.17 -31.72
N VAL A 56 -16.88 -18.94 -31.97
CA VAL A 56 -18.29 -18.56 -31.84
C VAL A 56 -19.11 -19.13 -33.00
N GLU A 57 -19.75 -20.27 -32.80
CA GLU A 57 -20.51 -20.99 -33.84
C GLU A 57 -21.59 -20.14 -34.52
N LEU A 58 -22.25 -19.24 -33.77
CA LEU A 58 -23.27 -18.31 -34.31
C LEU A 58 -22.72 -17.36 -35.38
N ALA A 59 -21.41 -17.18 -35.46
CA ALA A 59 -20.77 -16.33 -36.47
C ALA A 59 -20.50 -17.04 -37.80
N THR A 60 -20.68 -18.37 -37.88
CA THR A 60 -20.33 -19.19 -39.06
C THR A 60 -20.97 -18.66 -40.35
N ASP A 61 -22.30 -18.50 -40.37
CA ASP A 61 -23.01 -18.03 -41.57
C ASP A 61 -22.69 -16.57 -41.93
N PRO A 62 -22.67 -15.61 -40.98
CA PRO A 62 -22.20 -14.26 -41.25
C PRO A 62 -20.78 -14.19 -41.83
N ILE A 63 -19.85 -14.96 -41.28
CA ILE A 63 -18.45 -15.01 -41.74
C ILE A 63 -18.35 -15.64 -43.13
N ARG A 64 -19.09 -16.72 -43.37
CA ARG A 64 -19.15 -17.39 -44.68
C ARG A 64 -19.75 -16.49 -45.76
N SER A 65 -20.76 -15.70 -45.42
CA SER A 65 -21.31 -14.67 -46.31
C SER A 65 -20.26 -13.60 -46.64
N LEU A 66 -19.52 -13.12 -45.63
CA LEU A 66 -18.47 -12.13 -45.81
C LEU A 66 -17.29 -12.67 -46.67
N LEU A 67 -16.89 -13.93 -46.46
CA LEU A 67 -15.85 -14.60 -47.25
C LEU A 67 -16.20 -14.66 -48.75
N ASN A 68 -17.48 -14.95 -49.06
CA ASN A 68 -17.98 -15.10 -50.43
C ASN A 68 -18.43 -13.78 -51.07
N SER A 69 -18.42 -12.67 -50.33
CA SER A 69 -18.82 -11.37 -50.85
C SER A 69 -17.82 -10.82 -51.87
N GLY A 70 -18.28 -10.51 -53.09
CA GLY A 70 -17.48 -9.86 -54.12
C GLY A 70 -17.18 -8.39 -53.84
N THR A 71 -17.91 -7.74 -52.93
CA THR A 71 -17.76 -6.32 -52.58
C THR A 71 -16.93 -6.10 -51.31
N ALA A 72 -16.69 -7.14 -50.53
CA ALA A 72 -15.87 -7.06 -49.32
C ALA A 72 -14.38 -6.89 -49.67
N HIS A 73 -13.67 -6.14 -48.81
CA HIS A 73 -12.23 -5.92 -48.98
C HIS A 73 -11.47 -7.27 -49.03
N PRO A 74 -10.57 -7.50 -50.02
CA PRO A 74 -9.90 -8.79 -50.21
C PRO A 74 -9.21 -9.34 -48.95
N TRP A 75 -8.57 -8.47 -48.16
CA TRP A 75 -7.92 -8.86 -46.91
C TRP A 75 -8.92 -9.33 -45.83
N ILE A 76 -10.11 -8.70 -45.76
CA ILE A 76 -11.17 -9.11 -44.83
C ILE A 76 -11.73 -10.48 -45.21
N ARG A 77 -11.87 -10.75 -46.52
CA ARG A 77 -12.25 -12.08 -47.01
C ARG A 77 -11.21 -13.12 -46.60
N GLY A 78 -9.91 -12.80 -46.69
CA GLY A 78 -8.84 -13.63 -46.15
C GLY A 78 -8.98 -13.90 -44.65
N ARG A 79 -9.19 -12.87 -43.83
CA ARG A 79 -9.43 -13.05 -42.39
C ARG A 79 -10.70 -13.84 -42.08
N ALA A 80 -11.73 -13.72 -42.90
CA ALA A 80 -12.96 -14.51 -42.79
C ALA A 80 -12.67 -16.00 -43.06
N LEU A 81 -11.82 -16.33 -44.04
CA LEU A 81 -11.37 -17.71 -44.27
C LEU A 81 -10.65 -18.28 -43.03
N VAL A 82 -9.72 -17.52 -42.45
CA VAL A 82 -8.99 -17.95 -41.23
C VAL A 82 -9.96 -18.14 -40.06
N SER A 83 -10.81 -17.15 -39.79
CA SER A 83 -11.78 -17.18 -38.69
C SER A 83 -12.76 -18.35 -38.82
N LEU A 84 -13.27 -18.61 -40.03
CA LEU A 84 -14.15 -19.74 -40.30
C LEU A 84 -13.46 -21.08 -40.02
N SER A 85 -12.20 -21.23 -40.44
CA SER A 85 -11.44 -22.47 -40.17
C SER A 85 -11.22 -22.72 -38.67
N GLN A 86 -11.02 -21.66 -37.88
CA GLN A 86 -10.87 -21.76 -36.43
C GLN A 86 -12.17 -22.20 -35.74
N ILE A 87 -13.32 -21.67 -36.18
CA ILE A 87 -14.64 -22.04 -35.64
C ILE A 87 -14.96 -23.49 -36.00
N GLU A 88 -14.79 -23.87 -37.26
CA GLU A 88 -15.15 -25.21 -37.76
C GLU A 88 -14.15 -26.29 -37.33
N ASN A 89 -12.94 -25.86 -36.93
CA ASN A 89 -11.82 -26.70 -36.50
C ASN A 89 -11.46 -27.82 -37.51
N LYS A 90 -11.73 -27.60 -38.80
CA LYS A 90 -11.45 -28.51 -39.90
C LYS A 90 -11.31 -27.76 -41.21
N VAL A 91 -10.70 -28.42 -42.19
CA VAL A 91 -10.62 -27.94 -43.57
C VAL A 91 -11.24 -29.01 -44.46
N ASP A 92 -12.22 -28.64 -45.28
CA ASP A 92 -12.79 -29.54 -46.30
C ASP A 92 -11.84 -29.64 -47.50
N PRO A 93 -11.21 -30.81 -47.75
CA PRO A 93 -10.26 -30.93 -48.84
C PRO A 93 -10.85 -30.75 -50.24
N ALA A 94 -12.13 -31.05 -50.43
CA ALA A 94 -12.78 -30.91 -51.72
C ALA A 94 -12.95 -29.45 -52.13
N GLU A 95 -13.16 -28.57 -51.14
CA GLU A 95 -13.38 -27.15 -51.38
C GLU A 95 -12.13 -26.29 -51.17
N PHE A 96 -11.16 -26.72 -50.37
CA PHE A 96 -10.06 -25.85 -49.94
C PHE A 96 -9.10 -25.49 -51.08
N GLY A 97 -8.94 -26.38 -52.07
CA GLY A 97 -8.06 -26.14 -53.22
C GLY A 97 -8.38 -24.85 -53.99
N LYS A 98 -9.65 -24.40 -53.97
CA LYS A 98 -10.06 -23.14 -54.62
C LYS A 98 -9.42 -21.90 -53.98
N TRP A 99 -9.08 -21.96 -52.69
CA TRP A 99 -8.43 -20.86 -51.97
C TRP A 99 -6.92 -20.84 -52.20
N VAL A 100 -6.31 -22.02 -52.34
CA VAL A 100 -4.90 -22.21 -52.69
C VAL A 100 -4.59 -21.62 -54.07
N ALA A 101 -5.49 -21.85 -55.04
CA ALA A 101 -5.34 -21.38 -56.42
C ALA A 101 -6.09 -20.06 -56.72
N HIS A 102 -6.50 -19.31 -55.70
CA HIS A 102 -7.34 -18.12 -55.89
C HIS A 102 -6.56 -16.93 -56.49
N ASP A 103 -7.18 -16.13 -57.35
CA ASP A 103 -6.51 -14.98 -58.02
C ASP A 103 -6.03 -13.91 -57.03
N LEU A 104 -6.84 -13.63 -55.99
CA LEU A 104 -6.53 -12.66 -54.95
C LEU A 104 -5.44 -13.14 -53.96
N ILE A 105 -4.35 -12.37 -53.87
CA ILE A 105 -3.20 -12.61 -52.98
C ILE A 105 -3.61 -12.80 -51.51
N PRO A 106 -4.49 -11.96 -50.89
CA PRO A 106 -4.83 -12.13 -49.48
C PRO A 106 -5.57 -13.43 -49.17
N LEU A 107 -6.30 -14.00 -50.13
CA LEU A 107 -6.98 -15.29 -49.95
C LEU A 107 -5.99 -16.46 -50.03
N ARG A 108 -4.98 -16.40 -50.91
CA ARG A 108 -3.91 -17.39 -50.94
C ARG A 108 -3.04 -17.34 -49.68
N ALA A 109 -2.72 -16.14 -49.19
CA ALA A 109 -1.98 -15.95 -47.93
C ALA A 109 -2.78 -16.47 -46.72
N ALA A 110 -4.08 -16.18 -46.68
CA ALA A 110 -4.98 -16.74 -45.66
C ALA A 110 -5.08 -18.27 -45.76
N ALA A 111 -5.15 -18.83 -46.97
CA ALA A 111 -5.13 -20.29 -47.16
C ALA A 111 -3.85 -20.90 -46.60
N ALA A 112 -2.69 -20.29 -46.83
CA ALA A 112 -1.42 -20.72 -46.23
C ALA A 112 -1.45 -20.66 -44.69
N GLU A 113 -2.03 -19.60 -44.09
CA GLU A 113 -2.20 -19.48 -42.63
C GLU A 113 -3.14 -20.57 -42.07
N VAL A 114 -4.24 -20.88 -42.76
CA VAL A 114 -5.15 -21.97 -42.36
C VAL A 114 -4.42 -23.32 -42.35
N LEU A 115 -3.55 -23.56 -43.34
CA LEU A 115 -2.72 -24.77 -43.40
C LEU A 115 -1.70 -24.84 -42.26
N GLU A 116 -1.37 -23.76 -41.58
CA GLU A 116 -0.54 -23.82 -40.37
C GLU A 116 -1.27 -24.53 -39.21
N SER A 117 -2.60 -24.39 -39.11
CA SER A 117 -3.39 -24.93 -38.00
C SER A 117 -4.09 -26.25 -38.33
N HIS A 118 -4.32 -26.54 -39.61
CA HIS A 118 -5.05 -27.72 -40.05
C HIS A 118 -4.28 -28.47 -41.14
N GLY A 119 -4.12 -29.79 -40.99
CA GLY A 119 -3.63 -30.60 -42.10
C GLY A 119 -3.35 -32.06 -41.77
N ALA A 120 -4.22 -32.93 -42.26
CA ALA A 120 -3.86 -34.29 -42.65
C ALA A 120 -2.97 -34.27 -43.91
N ASN A 121 -2.61 -35.44 -44.45
CA ASN A 121 -1.70 -35.62 -45.60
C ASN A 121 -1.99 -34.73 -46.83
N SER A 122 -3.23 -34.27 -47.05
CA SER A 122 -3.57 -33.37 -48.17
C SER A 122 -2.99 -31.95 -48.04
N ALA A 123 -2.58 -31.54 -46.84
CA ALA A 123 -2.01 -30.21 -46.60
C ALA A 123 -0.60 -30.05 -47.18
N GLU A 124 0.21 -31.11 -47.26
CA GLU A 124 1.57 -31.03 -47.78
C GLU A 124 1.60 -30.61 -49.25
N THR A 125 0.76 -31.22 -50.08
CA THR A 125 0.65 -30.88 -51.50
C THR A 125 0.28 -29.41 -51.72
N TRP A 126 -0.63 -28.85 -50.91
CA TRP A 126 -1.01 -27.43 -51.03
C TRP A 126 0.07 -26.49 -50.51
N ILE A 127 0.78 -26.86 -49.44
CA ILE A 127 1.93 -26.10 -48.95
C ILE A 127 3.01 -26.03 -50.03
N ASP A 128 3.33 -27.14 -50.70
CA ASP A 128 4.31 -27.20 -51.78
C ASP A 128 3.92 -26.33 -53.00
N ILE A 129 2.63 -26.20 -53.28
CA ILE A 129 2.11 -25.27 -54.30
C ILE A 129 2.35 -23.82 -53.85
N LEU A 130 1.98 -23.47 -52.62
CA LEU A 130 2.07 -22.10 -52.11
C LEU A 130 3.51 -21.64 -51.83
N LEU A 131 4.43 -22.55 -51.54
CA LEU A 131 5.86 -22.27 -51.45
C LEU A 131 6.46 -21.79 -52.79
N LYS A 132 5.81 -22.12 -53.91
CA LYS A 132 6.21 -21.70 -55.27
C LYS A 132 5.45 -20.46 -55.75
N ASP A 133 4.60 -19.87 -54.91
CA ASP A 133 3.84 -18.67 -55.27
C ASP A 133 4.77 -17.51 -55.66
N PRO A 134 4.44 -16.68 -56.67
CA PRO A 134 5.24 -15.50 -56.98
C PRO A 134 5.33 -14.52 -55.80
N GLU A 135 4.28 -14.40 -54.99
CA GLU A 135 4.15 -13.36 -53.96
C GLU A 135 4.89 -13.72 -52.66
N PRO A 136 5.80 -12.85 -52.16
CA PRO A 136 6.56 -13.11 -50.94
C PRO A 136 5.71 -13.36 -49.68
N ILE A 137 4.58 -12.65 -49.54
CA ILE A 137 3.69 -12.82 -48.39
C ILE A 137 3.09 -14.24 -48.36
N VAL A 138 2.65 -14.75 -49.50
CA VAL A 138 2.09 -16.12 -49.61
C VAL A 138 3.18 -17.14 -49.30
N LYS A 139 4.38 -16.95 -49.85
CA LYS A 139 5.55 -17.79 -49.57
C LYS A 139 5.93 -17.83 -48.09
N CYS A 140 6.03 -16.70 -47.38
CA CYS A 140 6.37 -16.71 -45.95
C CYS A 140 5.27 -17.38 -45.10
N HIS A 141 3.98 -17.20 -45.42
CA HIS A 141 2.92 -17.93 -44.71
C HIS A 141 2.97 -19.45 -44.99
N ALA A 142 3.24 -19.85 -46.23
CA ALA A 142 3.41 -21.27 -46.58
C ALA A 142 4.64 -21.87 -45.91
N ALA A 143 5.73 -21.09 -45.83
CA ALA A 143 6.96 -21.44 -45.13
C ALA A 143 6.72 -21.66 -43.63
N ALA A 144 5.88 -20.84 -42.97
CA ALA A 144 5.50 -21.07 -41.58
C ALA A 144 4.73 -22.39 -41.39
N ALA A 145 3.75 -22.67 -42.27
CA ALA A 145 3.03 -23.93 -42.26
C ALA A 145 3.95 -25.15 -42.52
N TYR A 146 4.93 -25.00 -43.41
CA TYR A 146 5.93 -26.04 -43.69
C TYR A 146 6.87 -26.26 -42.49
N ALA A 147 7.38 -25.18 -41.89
CA ALA A 147 8.28 -25.23 -40.75
C ALA A 147 7.65 -25.90 -39.53
N LYS A 148 6.38 -25.59 -39.23
CA LYS A 148 5.64 -26.18 -38.11
C LYS A 148 5.55 -27.71 -38.17
N ARG A 149 5.59 -28.29 -39.37
CA ARG A 149 5.53 -29.75 -39.58
C ARG A 149 6.90 -30.41 -39.57
N ASN A 150 7.90 -29.74 -40.14
CA ASN A 150 9.22 -30.31 -40.41
C ASN A 150 10.28 -29.89 -39.38
N GLY A 151 9.96 -28.97 -38.48
CA GLY A 151 10.88 -28.45 -37.45
C GLY A 151 12.21 -28.00 -38.04
N GLY A 152 13.31 -28.41 -37.41
CA GLY A 152 14.67 -28.06 -37.84
C GLY A 152 15.03 -28.53 -39.25
N GLY A 153 14.37 -29.59 -39.76
CA GLY A 153 14.56 -30.08 -41.13
C GLY A 153 14.04 -29.13 -42.21
N ALA A 154 13.22 -28.14 -41.84
CA ALA A 154 12.66 -27.16 -42.77
C ALA A 154 13.69 -26.15 -43.27
N TRP A 155 14.82 -25.98 -42.58
CA TRP A 155 15.75 -24.88 -42.79
C TRP A 155 16.16 -24.60 -44.25
N PRO A 156 16.50 -25.60 -45.09
CA PRO A 156 16.88 -25.35 -46.48
C PRO A 156 15.78 -24.64 -47.30
N VAL A 157 14.52 -24.80 -46.92
CA VAL A 157 13.37 -24.13 -47.54
C VAL A 157 13.12 -22.76 -46.92
N ILE A 158 13.30 -22.63 -45.61
CA ILE A 158 13.02 -21.39 -44.85
C ILE A 158 14.10 -20.33 -45.04
N ASP A 159 15.37 -20.75 -45.13
CA ASP A 159 16.54 -19.88 -45.28
C ASP A 159 16.38 -18.84 -46.41
N PRO A 160 16.16 -19.22 -47.69
CA PRO A 160 16.04 -18.25 -48.77
C PRO A 160 14.77 -17.38 -48.69
N VAL A 161 13.69 -17.88 -48.09
CA VAL A 161 12.41 -17.18 -48.01
C VAL A 161 12.42 -16.09 -46.92
N THR A 162 13.30 -16.24 -45.93
CA THR A 162 13.34 -15.36 -44.75
C THR A 162 14.54 -14.42 -44.72
N ASP A 163 15.39 -14.39 -45.75
CA ASP A 163 16.69 -13.72 -45.69
C ASP A 163 16.63 -12.18 -45.63
N SER A 164 15.64 -11.56 -46.26
CA SER A 164 15.48 -10.09 -46.29
C SER A 164 14.00 -9.71 -46.20
N PRO A 165 13.38 -9.85 -45.00
CA PRO A 165 11.96 -9.59 -44.85
C PRO A 165 11.66 -8.09 -44.89
N THR A 166 10.55 -7.72 -45.54
CA THR A 166 9.94 -6.40 -45.36
C THR A 166 9.01 -6.40 -44.15
N PRO A 167 8.64 -5.24 -43.58
CA PRO A 167 7.69 -5.18 -42.46
C PRO A 167 6.37 -5.92 -42.75
N ALA A 168 5.91 -5.92 -44.00
CA ALA A 168 4.68 -6.60 -44.41
C ALA A 168 4.75 -8.13 -44.31
N ILE A 169 5.94 -8.73 -44.42
CA ILE A 169 6.12 -10.19 -44.36
C ILE A 169 6.82 -10.66 -43.08
N ALA A 170 7.39 -9.73 -42.31
CA ALA A 170 8.16 -9.99 -41.09
C ALA A 170 7.44 -10.91 -40.11
N GLN A 171 6.13 -10.71 -39.89
CA GLN A 171 5.33 -11.55 -39.00
C GLN A 171 5.33 -13.03 -39.43
N ALA A 172 5.09 -13.29 -40.71
CA ALA A 172 5.03 -14.65 -41.24
C ALA A 172 6.41 -15.30 -41.29
N CYS A 173 7.43 -14.54 -41.68
CA CYS A 173 8.80 -15.03 -41.72
C CYS A 173 9.33 -15.33 -40.29
N ALA A 174 8.98 -14.52 -39.28
CA ALA A 174 9.32 -14.77 -37.88
C ALA A 174 8.65 -16.05 -37.34
N ARG A 175 7.39 -16.31 -37.69
CA ARG A 175 6.73 -17.60 -37.38
C ARG A 175 7.48 -18.77 -37.98
N ALA A 176 7.85 -18.68 -39.26
CA ALA A 176 8.59 -19.74 -39.94
C ALA A 176 9.93 -20.05 -39.26
N LEU A 177 10.68 -19.02 -38.86
CA LEU A 177 11.94 -19.17 -38.13
C LEU A 177 11.71 -19.79 -36.74
N ALA A 178 10.71 -19.32 -36.00
CA ALA A 178 10.39 -19.84 -34.67
C ALA A 178 9.95 -21.31 -34.67
N PHE A 179 9.17 -21.73 -35.68
CA PHE A 179 8.79 -23.14 -35.85
C PHE A 179 9.96 -24.02 -36.33
N THR A 180 10.90 -23.46 -37.09
CA THR A 180 12.11 -24.19 -37.50
C THR A 180 13.00 -24.47 -36.29
N GLY A 181 13.20 -23.49 -35.42
CA GLY A 181 13.75 -23.65 -34.06
C GLY A 181 15.19 -24.18 -33.96
N ASN A 182 15.90 -24.37 -35.06
CA ASN A 182 17.33 -24.72 -35.04
C ASN A 182 18.19 -23.47 -34.84
N GLU A 183 19.48 -23.67 -34.52
CA GLU A 183 20.41 -22.59 -34.20
C GLU A 183 20.47 -21.51 -35.28
N ALA A 184 20.55 -21.90 -36.56
CA ALA A 184 20.61 -20.96 -37.68
C ALA A 184 19.32 -20.14 -37.84
N ALA A 185 18.15 -20.76 -37.65
CA ALA A 185 16.86 -20.09 -37.70
C ALA A 185 16.67 -19.11 -36.53
N LEU A 186 17.07 -19.52 -35.32
CA LEU A 186 17.03 -18.68 -34.13
C LEU A 186 18.00 -17.50 -34.24
N ALA A 187 19.20 -17.70 -34.79
CA ALA A 187 20.14 -16.62 -35.07
C ALA A 187 19.57 -15.60 -36.08
N ARG A 188 18.89 -16.07 -37.14
CA ARG A 188 18.21 -15.15 -38.07
C ARG A 188 17.02 -14.44 -37.41
N LEU A 189 16.24 -15.15 -36.61
CA LEU A 189 15.13 -14.54 -35.85
C LEU A 189 15.63 -13.45 -34.90
N GLY A 190 16.75 -13.69 -34.20
CA GLY A 190 17.41 -12.69 -33.36
C GLY A 190 17.74 -11.42 -34.14
N ARG A 191 18.32 -11.54 -35.34
CA ARG A 191 18.57 -10.38 -36.22
C ARG A 191 17.29 -9.61 -36.57
N HIS A 192 16.20 -10.30 -36.91
CA HIS A 192 14.93 -9.64 -37.21
C HIS A 192 14.34 -8.95 -35.98
N LEU A 193 14.51 -9.53 -34.78
CA LEU A 193 14.04 -8.96 -33.53
C LEU A 193 14.87 -7.74 -33.08
N SER A 194 16.13 -7.62 -33.51
CA SER A 194 16.96 -6.45 -33.24
C SER A 194 16.80 -5.33 -34.27
N GLU A 195 16.11 -5.57 -35.40
CA GLU A 195 15.94 -4.58 -36.45
C GLU A 195 14.73 -3.66 -36.16
N PRO A 196 14.92 -2.32 -36.03
CA PRO A 196 13.85 -1.39 -35.64
C PRO A 196 12.60 -1.43 -36.53
N GLY A 197 12.77 -1.70 -37.83
CA GLY A 197 11.66 -1.80 -38.79
C GLY A 197 10.88 -3.11 -38.72
N LEU A 198 11.43 -4.15 -38.07
CA LEU A 198 10.89 -5.51 -38.10
C LEU A 198 10.48 -6.03 -36.72
N ILE A 199 11.04 -5.51 -35.63
CA ILE A 199 10.85 -6.03 -34.26
C ILE A 199 9.39 -6.25 -33.90
N ARG A 200 8.51 -5.26 -34.15
CA ARG A 200 7.10 -5.34 -33.75
C ARG A 200 6.34 -6.46 -34.45
N GLU A 201 6.50 -6.56 -35.77
CA GLU A 201 5.83 -7.59 -36.55
C GLU A 201 6.44 -8.97 -36.28
N SER A 202 7.75 -9.03 -36.03
CA SER A 202 8.43 -10.27 -35.64
C SER A 202 7.96 -10.78 -34.27
N LEU A 203 7.86 -9.90 -33.27
CA LEU A 203 7.30 -10.21 -31.95
C LEU A 203 5.84 -10.68 -32.05
N ARG A 204 5.01 -10.02 -32.86
CA ARG A 204 3.63 -10.46 -33.15
C ARG A 204 3.57 -11.84 -33.81
N GLY A 205 4.59 -12.19 -34.60
CA GLY A 205 4.70 -13.51 -35.21
C GLY A 205 4.90 -14.59 -34.15
N ILE A 206 5.81 -14.36 -33.22
CA ILE A 206 6.24 -15.38 -32.27
C ILE A 206 5.47 -15.38 -30.94
N SER A 207 4.70 -14.33 -30.65
CA SER A 207 4.08 -14.13 -29.33
C SER A 207 3.20 -15.28 -28.84
N ARG A 208 2.58 -16.05 -29.76
CA ARG A 208 1.69 -17.18 -29.44
C ARG A 208 2.36 -18.55 -29.65
N ILE A 209 3.64 -18.58 -30.00
CA ILE A 209 4.38 -19.83 -30.23
C ILE A 209 5.04 -20.24 -28.92
N GLN A 210 4.64 -21.40 -28.40
CA GLN A 210 5.31 -22.02 -27.25
C GLN A 210 6.54 -22.80 -27.73
N ASN A 211 7.72 -22.23 -27.49
CA ASN A 211 9.00 -22.85 -27.78
C ASN A 211 10.05 -22.29 -26.83
N ALA A 212 10.57 -23.13 -25.92
CA ALA A 212 11.55 -22.72 -24.91
C ALA A 212 12.83 -22.11 -25.52
N ALA A 213 13.18 -22.47 -26.76
CA ALA A 213 14.33 -21.90 -27.46
C ALA A 213 14.16 -20.41 -27.82
N LEU A 214 12.94 -19.86 -27.75
CA LEU A 214 12.67 -18.43 -27.94
C LEU A 214 12.96 -17.61 -26.69
N ILE A 215 12.98 -18.22 -25.50
CA ILE A 215 13.11 -17.51 -24.23
C ILE A 215 14.43 -16.72 -24.16
N PRO A 216 15.61 -17.29 -24.48
CA PRO A 216 16.86 -16.52 -24.45
C PRO A 216 16.84 -15.32 -25.40
N LEU A 217 16.27 -15.48 -26.60
CA LEU A 217 16.14 -14.39 -27.58
C LEU A 217 15.25 -13.26 -27.05
N LEU A 218 14.12 -13.60 -26.43
CA LEU A 218 13.20 -12.62 -25.86
C LEU A 218 13.83 -11.88 -24.68
N LEU A 219 14.56 -12.59 -23.82
CA LEU A 219 15.26 -11.99 -22.67
C LEU A 219 16.39 -11.05 -23.12
N ASP A 220 17.14 -11.42 -24.15
CA ASP A 220 18.26 -10.62 -24.67
C ASP A 220 17.84 -9.27 -25.29
N LEU A 221 16.55 -9.06 -25.56
CA LEU A 221 16.03 -7.77 -26.06
C LEU A 221 15.76 -6.74 -24.97
N LEU A 222 15.69 -7.16 -23.71
CA LEU A 222 15.24 -6.32 -22.58
C LEU A 222 16.31 -5.42 -21.92
N PRO A 223 17.62 -5.76 -21.88
CA PRO A 223 18.62 -5.00 -21.13
C PRO A 223 18.66 -3.49 -21.42
N ASP A 224 18.37 -3.11 -22.67
CA ASP A 224 18.47 -1.74 -23.18
C ASP A 224 17.09 -1.06 -23.33
N LEU A 225 16.00 -1.71 -22.91
CA LEU A 225 14.65 -1.17 -23.00
C LEU A 225 14.16 -0.61 -21.66
N GLU A 226 13.50 0.54 -21.72
CA GLU A 226 12.72 1.06 -20.61
C GLU A 226 11.35 0.38 -20.53
N GLU A 227 10.76 0.33 -19.33
CA GLU A 227 9.44 -0.28 -19.10
C GLU A 227 8.30 0.43 -19.85
N THR A 228 8.51 1.69 -20.24
CA THR A 228 7.58 2.51 -21.02
C THR A 228 7.64 2.20 -22.52
N ASP A 229 8.66 1.45 -22.98
CA ASP A 229 8.81 1.10 -24.38
C ASP A 229 7.70 0.14 -24.82
N LEU A 230 7.07 0.43 -25.96
CA LEU A 230 5.99 -0.38 -26.51
C LEU A 230 6.42 -1.82 -26.81
N ASN A 231 7.69 -2.05 -27.11
CA ASN A 231 8.26 -3.38 -27.33
C ASN A 231 8.43 -4.16 -26.02
N TYR A 232 8.67 -3.48 -24.89
CA TYR A 232 8.81 -4.12 -23.58
C TYR A 232 7.56 -4.93 -23.25
N GLY A 233 6.37 -4.31 -23.35
CA GLY A 233 5.10 -4.99 -23.12
C GLY A 233 4.81 -6.15 -24.10
N ALA A 234 5.27 -6.03 -25.36
CA ALA A 234 5.14 -7.11 -26.34
C ALA A 234 6.04 -8.31 -25.99
N ILE A 235 7.26 -8.06 -25.53
CA ILE A 235 8.19 -9.10 -25.07
C ILE A 235 7.64 -9.79 -23.83
N LEU A 236 7.13 -9.04 -22.86
CA LEU A 236 6.47 -9.62 -21.67
C LEU A 236 5.32 -10.53 -22.06
N THR A 237 4.46 -10.10 -22.98
CA THR A 237 3.34 -10.92 -23.48
C THR A 237 3.85 -12.22 -24.14
N ALA A 238 4.94 -12.15 -24.92
CA ALA A 238 5.53 -13.33 -25.54
C ALA A 238 6.11 -14.31 -24.50
N LEU A 239 6.74 -13.79 -23.44
CA LEU A 239 7.26 -14.58 -22.32
C LEU A 239 6.12 -15.20 -21.49
N GLN A 240 5.04 -14.45 -21.22
CA GLN A 240 3.85 -14.94 -20.49
C GLN A 240 3.18 -16.12 -21.17
N ASN A 241 3.25 -16.20 -22.50
CA ASN A 241 2.68 -17.31 -23.25
C ASN A 241 3.56 -18.57 -23.25
N GLN A 242 4.79 -18.52 -22.74
CA GLN A 242 5.67 -19.68 -22.61
C GLN A 242 5.35 -20.50 -21.35
N GLU A 243 5.86 -21.73 -21.32
CA GLU A 243 5.81 -22.58 -20.12
C GLU A 243 6.60 -21.95 -18.98
N TRP A 244 5.94 -21.74 -17.84
CA TRP A 244 6.48 -20.96 -16.73
C TRP A 244 7.79 -21.50 -16.15
N LYS A 245 7.91 -22.82 -16.12
CA LYS A 245 9.11 -23.51 -15.66
C LYS A 245 10.31 -23.18 -16.56
N GLU A 246 10.09 -23.12 -17.87
CA GLU A 246 11.15 -22.79 -18.84
C GLU A 246 11.53 -21.30 -18.76
N VAL A 247 10.56 -20.40 -18.53
CA VAL A 247 10.84 -18.98 -18.30
C VAL A 247 11.69 -18.78 -17.05
N THR A 248 11.35 -19.48 -15.97
CA THR A 248 12.11 -19.44 -14.72
C THR A 248 13.53 -19.97 -14.91
N ASN A 249 13.70 -21.11 -15.59
CA ASN A 249 15.02 -21.65 -15.93
C ASN A 249 15.84 -20.68 -16.79
N GLY A 250 15.22 -20.12 -17.84
CA GLY A 250 15.85 -19.15 -18.73
C GLY A 250 16.29 -17.90 -17.99
N LEU A 251 15.46 -17.37 -17.08
CA LEU A 251 15.79 -16.23 -16.24
C LEU A 251 16.94 -16.54 -15.27
N ALA A 252 16.97 -17.74 -14.68
CA ALA A 252 18.06 -18.14 -13.80
C ALA A 252 19.42 -18.15 -14.53
N VAL A 253 19.44 -18.59 -15.80
CA VAL A 253 20.65 -18.53 -16.64
C VAL A 253 20.97 -17.09 -17.04
N PHE A 254 19.96 -16.32 -17.45
CA PHE A 254 20.10 -14.94 -17.89
C PHE A 254 20.69 -14.02 -16.81
N ILE A 255 20.21 -14.15 -15.57
CA ILE A 255 20.69 -13.36 -14.42
C ILE A 255 22.11 -13.75 -14.01
N LYS A 256 22.54 -15.00 -14.23
CA LYS A 256 23.92 -15.44 -13.94
C LYS A 256 24.96 -14.90 -14.93
N SER A 257 24.54 -14.13 -15.92
CA SER A 257 25.49 -13.45 -16.81
C SER A 257 26.38 -12.47 -16.03
N GLU A 258 27.57 -12.19 -16.56
CA GLU A 258 28.45 -11.13 -16.01
C GLU A 258 28.01 -9.71 -16.43
N ASP A 259 26.90 -9.59 -17.17
CA ASP A 259 26.36 -8.33 -17.66
C ASP A 259 25.31 -7.77 -16.69
N GLU A 260 25.64 -6.67 -16.03
CA GLU A 260 24.76 -5.99 -15.08
C GLU A 260 23.43 -5.51 -15.69
N ASN A 261 23.38 -5.16 -16.99
CA ASN A 261 22.12 -4.76 -17.61
C ASN A 261 21.14 -5.94 -17.67
N ARG A 262 21.65 -7.16 -17.92
CA ARG A 262 20.86 -8.41 -17.87
C ARG A 262 20.42 -8.73 -16.46
N VAL A 263 21.28 -8.57 -15.46
CA VAL A 263 20.92 -8.76 -14.04
C VAL A 263 19.79 -7.81 -13.65
N ARG A 264 19.92 -6.53 -14.00
CA ARG A 264 18.90 -5.49 -13.73
C ARG A 264 17.58 -5.81 -14.42
N ALA A 265 17.59 -6.18 -15.71
CA ALA A 265 16.39 -6.58 -16.43
C ALA A 265 15.74 -7.83 -15.83
N GLY A 266 16.54 -8.84 -15.47
CA GLY A 266 16.07 -10.05 -14.81
C GLY A 266 15.43 -9.77 -13.44
N ALA A 267 16.01 -8.88 -12.64
CA ALA A 267 15.42 -8.45 -11.36
C ALA A 267 14.04 -7.77 -11.56
N ARG A 268 13.91 -6.91 -12.57
CA ARG A 268 12.61 -6.29 -12.94
C ARG A 268 11.60 -7.33 -13.42
N LEU A 269 12.02 -8.33 -14.18
CA LEU A 269 11.15 -9.43 -14.59
C LEU A 269 10.69 -10.29 -13.40
N ILE A 270 11.51 -10.47 -12.37
CA ILE A 270 11.10 -11.17 -11.15
C ILE A 270 9.92 -10.46 -10.47
N THR A 271 9.91 -9.13 -10.42
CA THR A 271 8.82 -8.38 -9.77
C THR A 271 7.56 -8.29 -10.63
N THR A 272 7.73 -8.10 -11.93
CA THR A 272 6.64 -7.83 -12.89
C THR A 272 6.03 -9.09 -13.49
N LEU A 273 6.84 -10.13 -13.71
CA LEU A 273 6.44 -11.37 -14.37
C LEU A 273 6.43 -12.53 -13.37
N THR A 274 7.59 -12.99 -12.89
CA THR A 274 7.68 -14.35 -12.35
C THR A 274 7.32 -14.55 -10.89
N ARG A 275 7.75 -13.63 -10.03
CA ARG A 275 7.59 -13.69 -8.56
C ARG A 275 7.90 -15.08 -7.98
N SER A 276 8.92 -15.74 -8.54
CA SER A 276 9.26 -17.14 -8.23
C SER A 276 10.46 -17.19 -7.28
N PRO A 277 10.29 -17.63 -6.01
CA PRO A 277 11.36 -17.65 -4.99
C PRO A 277 12.64 -18.38 -5.41
N GLU A 278 12.52 -19.38 -6.30
CA GLU A 278 13.64 -20.16 -6.85
C GLU A 278 14.70 -19.29 -7.55
N LEU A 279 14.33 -18.07 -7.98
CA LEU A 279 15.23 -17.08 -8.58
C LEU A 279 16.03 -16.27 -7.55
N GLY A 280 15.72 -16.39 -6.25
CA GLY A 280 16.43 -15.69 -5.17
C GLY A 280 17.92 -16.03 -5.09
N PRO A 281 18.32 -17.32 -5.03
CA PRO A 281 19.74 -17.71 -5.01
C PRO A 281 20.56 -17.21 -6.23
N PRO A 282 20.15 -17.43 -7.50
CA PRO A 282 20.92 -16.94 -8.64
C PRO A 282 20.98 -15.40 -8.69
N LEU A 283 19.93 -14.71 -8.27
CA LEU A 283 19.94 -13.25 -8.20
C LEU A 283 20.91 -12.74 -7.13
N ARG A 284 20.91 -13.31 -5.92
CA ARG A 284 21.89 -12.93 -4.87
C ARG A 284 23.34 -13.16 -5.30
N GLU A 285 23.61 -14.26 -6.00
CA GLU A 285 24.93 -14.57 -6.54
C GLU A 285 25.38 -13.48 -7.53
N ALA A 286 24.51 -13.10 -8.48
CA ALA A 286 24.80 -12.06 -9.46
C ALA A 286 25.00 -10.69 -8.79
N LEU A 287 24.11 -10.30 -7.87
CA LEU A 287 24.18 -9.03 -7.16
C LEU A 287 25.44 -8.91 -6.27
N SER A 288 25.99 -10.01 -5.79
CA SER A 288 27.23 -9.98 -5.00
C SER A 288 28.46 -9.47 -5.78
N LYS A 289 28.37 -9.45 -7.11
CA LYS A 289 29.40 -8.96 -8.04
C LYS A 289 29.00 -7.63 -8.70
N ALA A 290 27.78 -7.16 -8.49
CA ALA A 290 27.27 -5.95 -9.12
C ALA A 290 27.92 -4.71 -8.50
N THR A 291 28.18 -3.72 -9.34
CA THR A 291 28.82 -2.45 -8.98
C THR A 291 27.92 -1.25 -9.24
N ARG A 292 26.94 -1.36 -10.14
CA ARG A 292 26.02 -0.25 -10.44
C ARG A 292 24.88 -0.21 -9.43
N THR A 293 24.67 0.97 -8.84
CA THR A 293 23.59 1.24 -7.89
C THR A 293 22.22 0.78 -8.41
N GLU A 294 21.86 1.13 -9.64
CA GLU A 294 20.56 0.76 -10.24
C GLU A 294 20.33 -0.77 -10.33
N THR A 295 21.40 -1.54 -10.55
CA THR A 295 21.33 -3.01 -10.59
C THR A 295 21.05 -3.56 -9.20
N ILE A 296 21.76 -3.04 -8.19
CA ILE A 296 21.61 -3.43 -6.79
C ILE A 296 20.21 -3.05 -6.28
N GLU A 297 19.73 -1.84 -6.59
CA GLU A 297 18.38 -1.38 -6.24
C GLU A 297 17.30 -2.29 -6.82
N ALA A 298 17.35 -2.58 -8.13
CA ALA A 298 16.39 -3.48 -8.76
C ALA A 298 16.42 -4.88 -8.12
N GLY A 299 17.62 -5.37 -7.79
CA GLY A 299 17.83 -6.62 -7.08
C GLY A 299 17.22 -6.65 -5.67
N LEU A 300 17.45 -5.61 -4.89
CA LEU A 300 16.88 -5.46 -3.55
C LEU A 300 15.35 -5.38 -3.57
N ILE A 301 14.77 -4.64 -4.52
CA ILE A 301 13.31 -4.56 -4.70
C ILE A 301 12.74 -5.94 -5.05
N ALA A 302 13.42 -6.69 -5.92
CA ALA A 302 13.02 -8.05 -6.27
C ALA A 302 13.03 -8.98 -5.05
N LEU A 303 14.18 -9.09 -4.37
CA LEU A 303 14.35 -9.98 -3.22
C LEU A 303 13.50 -9.57 -2.00
N GLY A 304 13.23 -8.27 -1.83
CA GLY A 304 12.42 -7.74 -0.72
C GLY A 304 10.91 -7.89 -0.91
N SER A 305 10.45 -8.32 -2.09
CA SER A 305 9.04 -8.56 -2.35
C SER A 305 8.50 -9.74 -1.54
N ALA A 306 7.28 -9.62 -1.01
CA ALA A 306 6.66 -10.68 -0.22
C ALA A 306 6.57 -12.04 -0.96
N ALA A 307 6.45 -12.01 -2.30
CA ALA A 307 6.40 -13.22 -3.11
C ALA A 307 7.75 -13.94 -3.23
N MET A 308 8.86 -13.30 -2.85
CA MET A 308 10.21 -13.86 -2.91
C MET A 308 10.71 -14.40 -1.57
N ASN A 309 9.85 -14.48 -0.54
CA ASN A 309 10.22 -14.88 0.82
C ASN A 309 11.44 -14.11 1.37
N PRO A 310 11.30 -12.81 1.71
CA PRO A 310 12.43 -11.96 2.12
C PRO A 310 13.29 -12.53 3.25
N ASP A 311 12.68 -13.32 4.15
CA ASP A 311 13.39 -14.03 5.23
C ASP A 311 14.53 -14.92 4.71
N GLU A 312 14.39 -15.57 3.54
CA GLU A 312 15.46 -16.39 2.94
C GLU A 312 16.65 -15.55 2.45
N HIS A 313 16.53 -14.23 2.44
CA HIS A 313 17.48 -13.28 1.88
C HIS A 313 18.03 -12.29 2.91
N HIS A 314 17.64 -12.42 4.18
CA HIS A 314 17.98 -11.47 5.24
C HIS A 314 19.49 -11.26 5.43
N GLN A 315 20.31 -12.30 5.26
CA GLN A 315 21.77 -12.19 5.35
C GLN A 315 22.35 -11.29 4.25
N PHE A 316 21.77 -11.35 3.05
CA PHE A 316 22.17 -10.47 1.95
C PHE A 316 21.82 -9.02 2.28
N PHE A 317 20.59 -8.74 2.72
CA PHE A 317 20.19 -7.38 3.11
C PHE A 317 21.06 -6.84 4.26
N SER A 318 21.36 -7.67 5.26
CA SER A 318 22.21 -7.30 6.41
C SER A 318 23.62 -6.93 5.97
N LYS A 319 24.20 -7.66 5.01
CA LYS A 319 25.52 -7.32 4.44
C LYS A 319 25.48 -5.99 3.69
N THR A 320 24.39 -5.73 2.96
CA THR A 320 24.21 -4.53 2.14
C THR A 320 23.93 -3.26 2.95
N LEU A 321 23.68 -3.37 4.26
CA LEU A 321 23.68 -2.22 5.17
C LEU A 321 25.02 -1.49 5.24
N LYS A 322 26.12 -2.10 4.79
CA LYS A 322 27.47 -1.49 4.78
C LYS A 322 27.86 -0.93 3.41
N HIS A 323 26.90 -0.77 2.51
CA HIS A 323 27.15 -0.23 1.17
C HIS A 323 27.51 1.26 1.23
N GLU A 324 28.37 1.72 0.31
CA GLU A 324 28.83 3.12 0.25
C GLU A 324 27.69 4.11 -0.04
N GLU A 325 26.78 3.74 -0.94
CA GLU A 325 25.62 4.55 -1.31
C GLU A 325 24.50 4.51 -0.23
N PRO A 326 24.06 5.67 0.30
CA PRO A 326 22.98 5.74 1.29
C PRO A 326 21.63 5.20 0.79
N SER A 327 21.30 5.38 -0.50
CA SER A 327 20.05 4.86 -1.08
C SER A 327 19.95 3.34 -0.95
N ILE A 328 21.08 2.64 -1.13
CA ILE A 328 21.20 1.19 -1.01
C ILE A 328 21.08 0.73 0.43
N ARG A 329 21.71 1.44 1.38
CA ARG A 329 21.57 1.16 2.82
C ARG A 329 20.11 1.30 3.25
N SER A 330 19.48 2.43 2.91
CA SER A 330 18.06 2.71 3.20
C SER A 330 17.11 1.67 2.59
N LEU A 331 17.34 1.25 1.34
CA LEU A 331 16.53 0.22 0.70
C LEU A 331 16.72 -1.15 1.37
N SER A 332 17.95 -1.49 1.77
CA SER A 332 18.24 -2.73 2.50
C SER A 332 17.50 -2.79 3.84
N ILE A 333 17.40 -1.67 4.55
CA ILE A 333 16.59 -1.55 5.76
C ILE A 333 15.10 -1.83 5.48
N ARG A 334 14.56 -1.29 4.38
CA ARG A 334 13.16 -1.55 3.98
C ARG A 334 12.93 -3.02 3.64
N CYS A 335 13.89 -3.67 2.97
CA CYS A 335 13.85 -5.12 2.72
C CYS A 335 13.90 -5.92 4.03
N LEU A 336 14.77 -5.55 4.97
CA LEU A 336 14.83 -6.18 6.31
C LEU A 336 13.52 -6.00 7.08
N ALA A 337 12.84 -4.86 6.95
CA ALA A 337 11.54 -4.62 7.59
C ALA A 337 10.43 -5.59 7.11
N HIS A 338 10.62 -6.24 5.95
CA HIS A 338 9.72 -7.30 5.46
C HIS A 338 10.08 -8.70 5.97
N CYS A 339 11.27 -8.88 6.58
CA CYS A 339 11.67 -10.12 7.22
C CYS A 339 11.01 -10.24 8.60
N LYS A 340 10.54 -11.44 8.96
CA LYS A 340 9.88 -11.77 10.23
C LYS A 340 10.77 -12.54 11.19
N ASP A 341 11.74 -13.30 10.66
CA ASP A 341 12.56 -14.22 11.46
C ASP A 341 13.84 -13.55 12.00
N VAL A 342 13.92 -12.23 11.92
CA VAL A 342 15.10 -11.43 12.30
C VAL A 342 14.76 -10.52 13.47
N ASN A 343 15.69 -10.37 14.41
CA ASN A 343 15.61 -9.31 15.39
C ASN A 343 16.11 -7.98 14.79
N HIS A 344 15.20 -7.12 14.33
CA HIS A 344 15.57 -5.85 13.71
C HIS A 344 16.32 -4.91 14.63
N TYR A 345 16.08 -4.95 15.95
CA TYR A 345 16.82 -4.12 16.92
C TYR A 345 18.30 -4.52 17.00
N GLU A 346 18.64 -5.78 16.73
CA GLU A 346 20.05 -6.19 16.66
C GLU A 346 20.69 -5.79 15.33
N VAL A 347 19.99 -6.06 14.22
CA VAL A 347 20.56 -5.85 12.88
C VAL A 347 20.66 -4.36 12.50
N LEU A 348 19.71 -3.53 12.93
CA LEU A 348 19.64 -2.12 12.54
C LEU A 348 20.39 -1.17 13.49
N ARG A 349 21.09 -1.70 14.51
CA ARG A 349 21.77 -0.89 15.52
C ARG A 349 22.79 0.09 14.92
N GLU A 350 23.64 -0.39 14.01
CA GLU A 350 24.66 0.45 13.34
C GLU A 350 24.00 1.51 12.44
N SER A 351 22.81 1.24 11.89
CA SER A 351 22.09 2.18 11.01
C SER A 351 21.48 3.38 11.74
N LEU A 352 21.39 3.36 13.08
CA LEU A 352 20.88 4.49 13.87
C LEU A 352 21.90 5.62 14.07
N VAL A 353 23.17 5.36 13.75
CA VAL A 353 24.28 6.31 13.84
C VAL A 353 24.91 6.56 12.47
N ASP A 354 24.16 6.27 11.40
CA ASP A 354 24.60 6.51 10.03
C ASP A 354 24.82 8.01 9.78
N GLU A 355 25.79 8.34 8.92
CA GLU A 355 26.08 9.72 8.54
C GLU A 355 24.95 10.35 7.72
N ASP A 356 24.19 9.52 7.00
CA ASP A 356 23.07 9.95 6.19
C ASP A 356 21.75 9.83 6.98
N PHE A 357 21.05 10.96 7.09
CA PHE A 357 19.81 11.02 7.87
C PHE A 357 18.69 10.17 7.28
N GLU A 358 18.65 9.93 5.96
CA GLU A 358 17.61 9.09 5.34
C GLU A 358 17.75 7.63 5.78
N VAL A 359 19.00 7.18 6.03
CA VAL A 359 19.28 5.83 6.54
C VAL A 359 18.81 5.70 7.98
N VAL A 360 19.11 6.68 8.83
CA VAL A 360 18.61 6.72 10.22
C VAL A 360 17.08 6.77 10.25
N GLN A 361 16.47 7.58 9.38
CA GLN A 361 15.02 7.67 9.23
C GLN A 361 14.41 6.32 8.84
N ALA A 362 15.00 5.63 7.86
CA ALA A 362 14.56 4.30 7.44
C ALA A 362 14.67 3.28 8.58
N ALA A 363 15.75 3.31 9.37
CA ALA A 363 15.95 2.43 10.52
C ALA A 363 14.87 2.65 11.59
N LEU A 364 14.64 3.89 12.02
CA LEU A 364 13.61 4.23 13.00
C LEU A 364 12.20 3.82 12.53
N ALA A 365 11.88 4.10 11.25
CA ALA A 365 10.59 3.72 10.66
C ALA A 365 10.42 2.19 10.57
N ALA A 366 11.49 1.44 10.30
CA ALA A 366 11.47 -0.01 10.29
C ALA A 366 11.25 -0.59 11.69
N LEU A 367 11.94 -0.05 12.71
CA LEU A 367 11.82 -0.48 14.11
C LEU A 367 10.44 -0.19 14.70
N LYS A 368 9.82 0.96 14.36
CA LYS A 368 8.46 1.31 14.80
C LYS A 368 7.38 0.36 14.30
N ARG A 369 7.67 -0.43 13.25
CA ARG A 369 6.75 -1.46 12.72
C ARG A 369 6.94 -2.82 13.39
N GLN A 370 7.96 -2.97 14.24
CA GLN A 370 8.26 -4.25 14.89
C GLN A 370 7.52 -4.40 16.21
N PRO A 371 7.23 -5.64 16.64
CA PRO A 371 6.65 -5.90 17.93
C PRO A 371 7.50 -5.32 19.07
N ALA A 372 6.89 -4.55 19.97
CA ALA A 372 7.56 -3.95 21.13
C ALA A 372 8.28 -4.98 22.01
N VAL A 373 7.80 -6.24 22.05
CA VAL A 373 8.45 -7.34 22.79
C VAL A 373 9.89 -7.61 22.35
N ASN A 374 10.27 -7.28 21.11
CA ASN A 374 11.62 -7.45 20.59
C ASN A 374 12.55 -6.30 20.95
N ALA A 375 12.02 -5.18 21.46
CA ALA A 375 12.82 -4.02 21.85
C ALA A 375 13.71 -4.35 23.06
N PRO A 376 14.90 -3.73 23.17
CA PRO A 376 15.80 -3.95 24.29
C PRO A 376 15.26 -3.30 25.58
N GLN A 377 14.37 -4.02 26.27
CA GLN A 377 13.68 -3.54 27.48
C GLN A 377 14.66 -3.06 28.56
N GLY A 378 14.39 -1.88 29.13
CA GLY A 378 15.24 -1.20 30.12
C GLY A 378 16.56 -0.64 29.57
N ARG A 379 16.80 -0.77 28.25
CA ARG A 379 17.99 -0.27 27.54
C ARG A 379 17.62 0.49 26.28
N LEU A 380 16.34 0.76 26.04
CA LEU A 380 15.88 1.39 24.80
C LEU A 380 16.38 2.84 24.69
N VAL A 381 16.46 3.55 25.81
CA VAL A 381 17.01 4.92 25.86
C VAL A 381 18.47 4.95 25.41
N ALA A 382 19.31 4.05 25.95
CA ALA A 382 20.71 3.92 25.52
C ALA A 382 20.84 3.42 24.08
N TYR A 383 19.88 2.62 23.60
CA TYR A 383 19.82 2.17 22.22
C TYR A 383 19.47 3.32 21.25
N LEU A 384 18.66 4.29 21.68
CA LEU A 384 18.22 5.45 20.90
C LEU A 384 18.99 6.74 21.21
N GLU A 385 20.11 6.67 21.93
CA GLU A 385 20.87 7.84 22.40
C GLU A 385 21.16 8.86 21.29
N ALA A 386 21.78 8.41 20.19
CA ALA A 386 22.10 9.29 19.07
C ALA A 386 20.86 9.88 18.35
N PRO A 387 19.83 9.09 17.98
CA PRO A 387 18.59 9.64 17.46
C PRO A 387 17.85 10.63 18.37
N LEU A 388 17.84 10.40 19.69
CA LEU A 388 17.18 11.28 20.67
C LEU A 388 17.89 12.63 20.77
N SER A 389 19.23 12.64 20.67
CA SER A 389 20.06 13.86 20.73
C SER A 389 20.38 14.47 19.35
N SER A 390 19.77 13.99 18.27
CA SER A 390 20.03 14.46 16.91
C SER A 390 19.63 15.94 16.71
N ASP A 391 20.41 16.73 15.98
CA ASP A 391 20.01 18.10 15.59
C ASP A 391 18.86 18.12 14.56
N ASN A 392 18.70 17.03 13.80
CA ASN A 392 17.61 16.87 12.85
C ASN A 392 16.28 16.59 13.58
N GLU A 393 15.33 17.52 13.45
CA GLU A 393 14.01 17.47 14.08
C GLU A 393 13.20 16.23 13.68
N THR A 394 13.29 15.79 12.43
CA THR A 394 12.57 14.60 11.95
C THR A 394 13.09 13.33 12.62
N ILE A 395 14.41 13.23 12.79
CA ILE A 395 15.04 12.08 13.46
C ILE A 395 14.66 12.05 14.94
N ARG A 396 14.74 13.19 15.65
CA ARG A 396 14.32 13.26 17.06
C ARG A 396 12.85 12.89 17.23
N ALA A 397 11.96 13.44 16.40
CA ALA A 397 10.53 13.16 16.48
C ALA A 397 10.24 11.67 16.30
N LEU A 398 10.90 11.01 15.33
CA LEU A 398 10.78 9.57 15.13
C LEU A 398 11.36 8.76 16.29
N ALA A 399 12.44 9.24 16.94
CA ALA A 399 13.02 8.61 18.11
C ALA A 399 12.06 8.68 19.31
N TYR A 400 11.42 9.82 19.58
CA TYR A 400 10.39 9.93 20.62
C TYR A 400 9.19 9.04 20.35
N ASP A 401 8.73 9.00 19.10
CA ASP A 401 7.64 8.13 18.68
C ASP A 401 7.98 6.64 18.86
N LEU A 402 9.23 6.23 18.57
CA LEU A 402 9.69 4.87 18.76
C LEU A 402 9.83 4.54 20.24
N LEU A 403 10.38 5.46 21.05
CA LEU A 403 10.46 5.33 22.50
C LEU A 403 9.06 5.12 23.09
N ALA A 404 8.09 5.96 22.72
CA ALA A 404 6.70 5.85 23.15
C ALA A 404 6.03 4.53 22.72
N HIS A 405 6.39 4.01 21.55
CA HIS A 405 5.79 2.79 21.00
C HIS A 405 6.38 1.49 21.58
N ALA A 406 7.70 1.47 21.79
CA ALA A 406 8.46 0.25 22.09
C ALA A 406 9.07 0.21 23.49
N GLY A 407 9.08 1.34 24.20
CA GLY A 407 9.56 1.43 25.57
C GLY A 407 8.65 0.70 26.56
N SER A 408 9.24 0.30 27.68
CA SER A 408 8.50 -0.25 28.83
C SER A 408 8.64 0.63 30.07
N GLU A 409 7.93 0.25 31.13
CA GLU A 409 8.11 0.81 32.47
C GLU A 409 9.58 0.75 32.94
N ALA A 410 10.34 -0.27 32.54
CA ALA A 410 11.76 -0.38 32.89
C ALA A 410 12.62 0.71 32.22
N ASP A 411 12.16 1.28 31.11
CA ASP A 411 12.80 2.38 30.39
C ASP A 411 12.37 3.76 30.94
N PHE A 412 11.35 3.84 31.80
CA PHE A 412 10.79 5.11 32.28
C PHE A 412 11.81 5.97 33.03
N ARG A 413 12.47 5.42 34.06
CA ARG A 413 13.45 6.18 34.86
C ARG A 413 14.68 6.62 34.04
N PRO A 414 15.29 5.76 33.20
CA PRO A 414 16.31 6.20 32.24
C PRO A 414 15.80 7.29 31.27
N ALA A 415 14.57 7.18 30.78
CA ALA A 415 14.00 8.15 29.85
C ALA A 415 13.75 9.50 30.52
N MET A 416 13.25 9.51 31.75
CA MET A 416 13.07 10.72 32.57
C MET A 416 14.39 11.47 32.72
N ALA A 417 15.48 10.76 33.03
CA ALA A 417 16.80 11.38 33.15
C ALA A 417 17.33 11.90 31.80
N ALA A 418 17.13 11.16 30.71
CA ALA A 418 17.63 11.56 29.39
C ALA A 418 16.84 12.74 28.77
N LEU A 419 15.57 12.91 29.13
CA LEU A 419 14.67 13.91 28.55
C LEU A 419 14.38 15.09 29.49
N GLU A 420 15.00 15.15 30.67
CA GLU A 420 14.75 16.15 31.71
C GLU A 420 14.89 17.59 31.20
N GLU A 421 15.97 17.89 30.46
CA GLU A 421 16.21 19.23 29.90
C GLU A 421 15.13 19.66 28.91
N LEU A 422 14.62 18.73 28.11
CA LEU A 422 13.55 19.00 27.15
C LEU A 422 12.19 19.14 27.84
N LEU A 423 11.95 18.31 28.87
CA LEU A 423 10.72 18.33 29.66
C LEU A 423 10.59 19.63 30.47
N THR A 424 11.71 20.17 30.94
CA THR A 424 11.80 21.44 31.68
C THR A 424 12.10 22.64 30.77
N GLY A 425 12.30 22.40 29.48
CA GLY A 425 12.61 23.42 28.49
C GLY A 425 11.43 24.32 28.13
N THR A 426 11.74 25.44 27.48
CA THR A 426 10.76 26.45 27.08
C THR A 426 10.06 26.12 25.75
N ASP A 427 10.70 25.35 24.87
CA ASP A 427 10.11 24.90 23.60
C ASP A 427 8.92 23.96 23.85
N GLU A 428 7.72 24.45 23.55
CA GLU A 428 6.48 23.70 23.75
C GLU A 428 6.39 22.42 22.92
N THR A 429 6.90 22.43 21.69
CA THR A 429 6.81 21.28 20.78
C THR A 429 7.71 20.16 21.28
N LEU A 430 8.95 20.48 21.63
CA LEU A 430 9.90 19.50 22.16
C LEU A 430 9.48 18.98 23.54
N ARG A 431 9.01 19.88 24.42
CA ARG A 431 8.50 19.51 25.73
C ARG A 431 7.29 18.57 25.62
N ALA A 432 6.33 18.89 24.77
CA ALA A 432 5.14 18.05 24.56
C ALA A 432 5.50 16.68 23.96
N ALA A 433 6.46 16.63 23.03
CA ALA A 433 6.93 15.37 22.45
C ALA A 433 7.63 14.48 23.49
N ALA A 434 8.52 15.07 24.31
CA ALA A 434 9.19 14.38 25.42
C ALA A 434 8.18 13.88 26.46
N ALA A 435 7.24 14.74 26.87
CA ALA A 435 6.18 14.40 27.81
C ALA A 435 5.31 13.25 27.30
N LYS A 436 4.89 13.30 26.03
CA LYS A 436 4.10 12.22 25.40
C LYS A 436 4.86 10.90 25.39
N ALA A 437 6.16 10.92 25.06
CA ALA A 437 6.99 9.72 25.10
C ALA A 437 7.04 9.15 26.52
N LEU A 438 7.40 9.98 27.50
CA LEU A 438 7.47 9.58 28.91
C LEU A 438 6.14 9.05 29.45
N GLY A 439 5.02 9.68 29.10
CA GLY A 439 3.69 9.23 29.51
C GLY A 439 3.29 7.86 28.97
N ALA A 440 3.84 7.44 27.83
CA ALA A 440 3.62 6.10 27.31
C ALA A 440 4.44 5.01 28.04
N LEU A 441 5.54 5.40 28.71
CA LEU A 441 6.40 4.51 29.50
C LEU A 441 6.02 4.52 30.98
N ALA A 442 5.44 5.62 31.47
CA ALA A 442 5.17 5.84 32.88
C ALA A 442 4.15 4.81 33.40
N PRO A 443 4.42 4.18 34.57
CA PRO A 443 3.38 3.56 35.38
C PRO A 443 2.25 4.56 35.66
N GLU A 444 1.01 4.06 35.81
CA GLU A 444 -0.19 4.90 35.98
C GLU A 444 -0.07 5.88 37.16
N ASP A 445 0.60 5.48 38.24
CA ASP A 445 0.87 6.28 39.43
C ASP A 445 2.03 7.27 39.29
N GLU A 446 2.87 7.13 38.26
CA GLU A 446 4.03 8.00 38.00
C GLU A 446 3.80 9.04 36.88
N ILE A 447 2.65 9.02 36.19
CA ILE A 447 2.28 10.06 35.21
C ILE A 447 2.33 11.46 35.83
N GLY A 448 1.93 11.56 37.10
CA GLY A 448 1.98 12.81 37.86
C GLY A 448 3.38 13.40 37.97
N GLU A 449 4.44 12.58 37.97
CA GLU A 449 5.82 13.05 37.98
C GLU A 449 6.19 13.74 36.65
N VAL A 450 5.76 13.18 35.52
CA VAL A 450 5.97 13.77 34.17
C VAL A 450 5.24 15.12 34.05
N VAL A 451 4.04 15.20 34.61
CA VAL A 451 3.23 16.42 34.65
C VAL A 451 3.89 17.47 35.54
N ALA A 452 4.29 17.10 36.75
CA ALA A 452 4.94 18.00 37.71
C ALA A 452 6.29 18.53 37.21
N ALA A 453 7.10 17.69 36.55
CA ALA A 453 8.38 18.11 35.98
C ALA A 453 8.23 19.21 34.90
N GLN A 454 7.11 19.25 34.20
CA GLN A 454 6.79 20.34 33.26
C GLN A 454 6.30 21.63 33.94
N GLY A 455 6.15 21.62 35.27
CA GLY A 455 5.62 22.72 36.09
C GLY A 455 4.11 22.69 36.27
N TYR A 456 3.41 21.66 35.78
CA TYR A 456 1.96 21.56 35.93
C TYR A 456 1.59 20.98 37.30
N LEU A 457 0.46 21.44 37.85
CA LEU A 457 -0.10 20.82 39.06
C LEU A 457 -0.75 19.47 38.71
N ALA A 458 -0.17 18.39 39.22
CA ALA A 458 -0.57 17.02 38.88
C ALA A 458 -1.59 16.38 39.86
N HIS A 459 -1.56 16.79 41.12
CA HIS A 459 -2.35 16.17 42.19
C HIS A 459 -3.37 17.14 42.75
N TRP A 460 -4.62 16.68 42.82
CA TRP A 460 -5.76 17.50 43.20
C TRP A 460 -6.66 16.77 44.18
N MET A 461 -7.37 17.52 45.00
CA MET A 461 -8.61 17.09 45.65
C MET A 461 -9.76 17.74 44.89
N VAL A 462 -10.76 16.98 44.48
CA VAL A 462 -11.90 17.49 43.71
C VAL A 462 -13.22 17.28 44.43
N ILE A 463 -14.17 18.19 44.23
CA ILE A 463 -15.55 18.02 44.71
C ILE A 463 -16.56 18.67 43.76
N GLY A 464 -17.71 18.02 43.62
CA GLY A 464 -18.79 18.43 42.72
C GLY A 464 -19.69 17.25 42.38
N THR A 465 -20.62 17.39 41.43
CA THR A 465 -20.93 18.61 40.68
C THR A 465 -22.11 19.35 41.29
N PHE A 466 -21.99 20.68 41.34
CA PHE A 466 -23.04 21.62 41.73
C PHE A 466 -23.75 22.14 40.49
N LEU A 467 -25.05 22.43 40.58
CA LEU A 467 -25.84 22.93 39.44
C LEU A 467 -25.26 24.25 38.92
N ASN A 468 -25.08 24.35 37.60
CA ASN A 468 -24.85 25.59 36.87
C ASN A 468 -25.94 25.82 35.83
N ASP A 469 -25.87 26.94 35.12
CA ASP A 469 -26.70 27.24 33.96
C ASP A 469 -25.88 27.82 32.80
N LYS A 470 -26.56 28.08 31.67
CA LYS A 470 -25.96 28.67 30.46
C LYS A 470 -25.42 30.09 30.66
N GLU A 471 -25.81 30.74 31.74
CA GLU A 471 -25.48 32.14 32.05
C GLU A 471 -24.41 32.21 33.15
N HIS A 472 -23.86 31.06 33.57
CA HIS A 472 -22.91 30.93 34.68
C HIS A 472 -23.43 31.52 36.00
N LYS A 473 -24.74 31.53 36.26
CA LYS A 473 -25.26 32.13 37.51
C LYS A 473 -24.67 31.48 38.76
N ALA A 474 -24.61 30.15 38.79
CA ALA A 474 -24.06 29.42 39.94
C ALA A 474 -22.54 29.54 40.09
N PHE A 475 -21.84 29.96 39.04
CA PHE A 475 -20.43 30.32 39.11
C PHE A 475 -20.22 31.60 39.96
N HIS A 476 -21.20 32.50 39.99
CA HIS A 476 -21.15 33.70 40.83
C HIS A 476 -21.61 33.47 42.28
N GLU A 477 -22.35 32.40 42.55
CA GLU A 477 -22.78 32.02 43.90
C GLU A 477 -21.65 31.41 44.73
N VAL A 478 -21.60 31.70 46.02
CA VAL A 478 -20.63 31.11 46.96
C VAL A 478 -21.19 29.79 47.47
N HIS A 479 -20.62 28.67 47.02
CA HIS A 479 -21.00 27.35 47.54
C HIS A 479 -20.29 27.04 48.86
N GLU A 480 -20.82 26.09 49.63
CA GLU A 480 -20.24 25.72 50.93
C GLU A 480 -18.74 25.34 50.89
N PRO A 481 -18.22 24.62 49.86
CA PRO A 481 -16.79 24.36 49.75
C PRO A 481 -15.92 25.62 49.59
N GLU A 482 -16.48 26.77 49.18
CA GLU A 482 -15.72 28.02 49.11
C GLU A 482 -15.49 28.67 50.48
N LYS A 483 -16.32 28.34 51.48
CA LYS A 483 -16.25 28.97 52.80
C LYS A 483 -15.14 28.38 53.66
N GLU A 484 -14.97 27.06 53.57
CA GLU A 484 -13.97 26.31 54.33
C GLU A 484 -13.62 25.03 53.57
N ILE A 485 -12.31 24.80 53.36
CA ILE A 485 -11.80 23.57 52.75
C ILE A 485 -11.60 22.53 53.86
N ASP A 486 -12.53 21.58 53.92
CA ASP A 486 -12.50 20.43 54.82
C ASP A 486 -12.73 19.15 53.99
N PHE A 487 -11.66 18.36 53.82
CA PHE A 487 -11.67 17.19 52.95
C PHE A 487 -12.52 16.03 53.49
N GLU A 488 -12.88 16.05 54.77
CA GLU A 488 -13.73 15.02 55.40
C GLU A 488 -15.23 15.35 55.31
N LYS A 489 -15.58 16.58 54.92
CA LYS A 489 -16.99 17.01 54.84
C LYS A 489 -17.67 16.52 53.56
N SER A 490 -18.95 16.19 53.72
CA SER A 490 -19.88 15.98 52.63
C SER A 490 -20.84 17.16 52.49
N TYR A 491 -21.26 17.44 51.26
CA TYR A 491 -22.17 18.54 50.95
C TYR A 491 -23.36 18.04 50.14
N LYS A 492 -24.52 18.64 50.36
CA LYS A 492 -25.67 18.41 49.50
C LYS A 492 -25.54 19.28 48.25
N ALA A 493 -25.45 18.64 47.10
CA ALA A 493 -25.43 19.29 45.81
C ALA A 493 -26.70 18.93 45.03
N THR A 494 -27.27 19.95 44.40
CA THR A 494 -28.41 19.80 43.49
C THR A 494 -27.90 19.75 42.06
N TYR A 495 -28.49 18.92 41.20
CA TYR A 495 -28.22 18.92 39.75
C TYR A 495 -29.49 18.66 38.93
N ILE A 496 -29.44 18.95 37.63
CA ILE A 496 -30.52 18.64 36.68
C ILE A 496 -29.97 17.68 35.61
N TRP A 497 -30.65 16.57 35.37
CA TRP A 497 -30.21 15.56 34.40
C TRP A 497 -30.94 15.76 33.05
N LEU A 498 -30.33 16.57 32.18
CA LEU A 498 -30.83 16.86 30.83
C LEU A 498 -30.40 15.77 29.83
N LEU A 499 -30.86 14.53 30.03
CA LEU A 499 -30.79 13.51 28.98
C LEU A 499 -32.16 13.41 28.30
N GLU A 500 -32.17 13.23 26.97
CA GLU A 500 -33.40 13.08 26.16
C GLU A 500 -34.38 12.09 26.84
N GLY A 501 -35.41 12.63 27.52
CA GLY A 501 -36.49 11.87 28.15
C GLY A 501 -36.56 11.84 29.69
N ARG A 502 -35.69 12.52 30.46
CA ARG A 502 -35.86 12.69 31.93
C ARG A 502 -36.22 14.13 32.31
N SER A 503 -36.97 14.28 33.40
CA SER A 503 -37.62 15.53 33.81
C SER A 503 -36.66 16.62 34.27
N ASP A 504 -37.05 17.89 34.05
CA ASP A 504 -36.41 19.13 34.54
C ASP A 504 -36.41 19.31 36.08
N LYS A 505 -36.61 18.22 36.84
CA LYS A 505 -36.68 18.29 38.30
C LYS A 505 -35.26 18.24 38.89
N PRO A 506 -34.90 19.17 39.80
CA PRO A 506 -33.64 19.11 40.51
C PRO A 506 -33.55 17.84 41.35
N ILE A 507 -32.41 17.15 41.28
CA ILE A 507 -32.08 15.97 42.08
C ILE A 507 -31.02 16.38 43.09
N GLU A 508 -31.27 16.11 44.38
CA GLU A 508 -30.28 16.28 45.43
C GLU A 508 -29.41 15.02 45.55
N ARG A 509 -28.11 15.23 45.74
CA ARG A 509 -27.16 14.17 46.10
C ARG A 509 -26.15 14.68 47.12
N GLU A 510 -25.54 13.74 47.80
CA GLU A 510 -24.37 14.01 48.62
C GLU A 510 -23.11 13.91 47.77
N VAL A 511 -22.23 14.91 47.89
CA VAL A 511 -20.92 14.95 47.24
C VAL A 511 -19.83 15.07 48.30
N THR A 512 -18.74 14.33 48.11
CA THR A 512 -17.57 14.32 48.99
C THR A 512 -16.33 14.68 48.18
N TRP A 513 -15.27 15.07 48.87
CA TRP A 513 -13.96 15.23 48.23
C TRP A 513 -13.41 13.87 47.78
N GLY A 514 -12.76 13.86 46.63
CA GLY A 514 -12.03 12.70 46.11
C GLY A 514 -10.65 13.13 45.60
N GLU A 515 -9.72 12.20 45.56
CA GLU A 515 -8.44 12.44 44.88
C GLU A 515 -8.70 12.54 43.37
N GLY A 516 -8.23 13.64 42.78
CA GLY A 516 -8.21 13.86 41.34
C GLY A 516 -6.76 13.86 40.85
N ILE A 517 -6.48 13.06 39.83
CA ILE A 517 -5.14 12.95 39.25
C ILE A 517 -5.22 13.38 37.79
N VAL A 518 -4.19 14.08 37.33
CA VAL A 518 -3.97 14.33 35.91
C VAL A 518 -3.46 13.02 35.28
N ASP A 519 -4.30 12.40 34.46
CA ASP A 519 -4.07 11.11 33.80
C ASP A 519 -3.39 11.22 32.43
N GLN A 520 -3.14 12.45 31.97
CA GLN A 520 -2.47 12.75 30.70
C GLN A 520 -1.31 13.73 30.89
N THR A 521 -0.29 13.64 30.05
CA THR A 521 0.92 14.44 30.20
C THR A 521 0.77 15.91 29.78
N ASP A 522 -0.41 16.34 29.34
CA ASP A 522 -0.69 17.73 28.92
C ASP A 522 -1.07 18.67 30.08
N GLY A 523 -1.10 18.15 31.30
CA GLY A 523 -1.36 18.89 32.53
C GLY A 523 -2.84 19.17 32.81
N LYS A 524 -3.77 18.64 31.99
CA LYS A 524 -5.20 18.90 32.16
C LYS A 524 -5.82 17.93 33.16
N LEU A 525 -6.37 18.47 34.23
CA LEU A 525 -7.26 17.73 35.11
C LEU A 525 -8.65 17.63 34.45
N SER A 526 -9.03 16.42 34.00
CA SER A 526 -10.36 16.17 33.45
C SER A 526 -11.43 16.14 34.55
N MET A 527 -12.07 17.27 34.80
CA MET A 527 -13.09 17.41 35.86
C MET A 527 -14.26 16.45 35.66
N SER A 528 -14.67 16.20 34.41
CA SER A 528 -15.76 15.28 34.10
C SER A 528 -15.44 13.80 34.34
N ALA A 529 -14.16 13.41 34.30
CA ALA A 529 -13.72 12.06 34.65
C ALA A 529 -13.61 11.87 36.16
N GLN A 530 -13.26 12.93 36.90
CA GLN A 530 -13.04 12.88 38.35
C GLN A 530 -14.30 13.16 39.18
N LEU A 531 -15.35 13.74 38.59
CA LEU A 531 -16.57 14.16 39.29
C LEU A 531 -17.82 13.36 38.87
N PRO A 532 -18.77 13.15 39.79
CA PRO A 532 -20.05 12.51 39.47
C PRO A 532 -20.87 13.26 38.39
N PRO A 533 -21.53 12.57 37.44
CA PRO A 533 -22.29 13.22 36.36
C PRO A 533 -23.47 14.03 36.91
N PRO A 534 -23.92 15.12 36.27
CA PRO A 534 -23.57 15.53 34.92
C PRO A 534 -22.30 16.39 34.87
N GLY A 535 -21.57 16.29 33.76
CA GLY A 535 -20.43 17.15 33.45
C GLY A 535 -20.79 18.42 32.67
N SER A 536 -22.07 18.63 32.35
CA SER A 536 -22.61 19.81 31.66
C SER A 536 -23.52 20.57 32.61
N PHE A 537 -23.61 21.89 32.45
CA PHE A 537 -24.29 22.79 33.39
C PHE A 537 -23.88 22.48 34.83
N ALA A 538 -22.57 22.42 35.06
CA ALA A 538 -21.96 21.96 36.30
C ALA A 538 -20.93 22.96 36.81
N VAL A 539 -20.79 23.06 38.13
CA VAL A 539 -19.66 23.68 38.82
C VAL A 539 -18.96 22.62 39.65
N GLY A 540 -17.63 22.70 39.73
CA GLY A 540 -16.80 21.85 40.55
C GLY A 540 -15.62 22.62 41.11
N TYR A 541 -15.02 22.06 42.15
CA TYR A 541 -13.84 22.61 42.79
C TYR A 541 -12.69 21.62 42.68
N ALA A 542 -11.49 22.15 42.46
CA ALA A 542 -10.24 21.41 42.55
C ALA A 542 -9.29 22.17 43.48
N VAL A 543 -8.63 21.45 44.39
CA VAL A 543 -7.70 22.01 45.36
C VAL A 543 -6.36 21.32 45.20
N ALA A 544 -5.29 22.08 45.07
CA ALA A 544 -3.93 21.56 45.05
C ALA A 544 -3.11 22.26 46.12
N ASP A 545 -2.48 21.45 46.98
CA ASP A 545 -1.49 21.94 47.92
C ASP A 545 -0.10 21.62 47.39
N ILE A 546 0.77 22.62 47.36
CA ILE A 546 2.19 22.47 47.01
C ILE A 546 3.08 23.01 48.10
N HIS A 547 4.27 22.44 48.25
CA HIS A 547 5.29 22.90 49.17
C HIS A 547 6.49 23.45 48.41
N VAL A 548 6.93 24.65 48.79
CA VAL A 548 8.18 25.27 48.30
C VAL A 548 9.10 25.59 49.48
N ASP A 549 10.40 25.34 49.32
CA ASP A 549 11.35 25.47 50.44
C ASP A 549 11.65 26.92 50.80
N THR A 550 11.55 27.82 49.82
CA THR A 550 11.81 29.27 49.98
C THR A 550 10.73 30.08 49.30
N GLU A 551 10.40 31.22 49.91
CA GLU A 551 9.55 32.23 49.29
C GLU A 551 10.11 32.66 47.92
N ARG A 552 9.25 32.76 46.90
CA ARG A 552 9.64 33.13 45.54
C ARG A 552 8.49 33.69 44.73
N ASP A 553 8.83 34.57 43.80
CA ASP A 553 7.93 35.04 42.75
C ASP A 553 7.93 34.04 41.60
N VAL A 554 6.75 33.76 41.06
CA VAL A 554 6.54 32.79 39.98
C VAL A 554 5.52 33.33 38.98
N VAL A 555 5.59 32.80 37.77
CA VAL A 555 4.60 33.02 36.72
C VAL A 555 3.62 31.85 36.72
N LEU A 556 2.34 32.15 36.82
CA LEU A 556 1.25 31.20 36.76
C LEU A 556 0.50 31.35 35.44
N ASP A 557 0.44 30.26 34.68
CA ASP A 557 -0.41 30.12 33.51
C ASP A 557 -1.63 29.27 33.85
N ILE A 558 -2.81 29.78 33.51
CA ILE A 558 -4.10 29.13 33.80
C ILE A 558 -4.85 28.92 32.50
N ASP A 559 -5.32 27.70 32.31
CA ASP A 559 -6.31 27.35 31.29
C ASP A 559 -7.46 26.60 31.94
N GLY A 560 -8.68 26.83 31.48
CA GLY A 560 -9.83 26.03 31.86
C GLY A 560 -10.93 26.10 30.82
N ASP A 561 -11.78 25.07 30.80
CA ASP A 561 -12.97 25.08 29.97
C ASP A 561 -14.06 25.99 30.58
N ASP A 562 -14.73 26.73 29.72
CA ASP A 562 -15.83 27.67 29.95
C ASP A 562 -15.56 28.80 30.96
N ALA A 563 -15.28 28.49 32.23
CA ALA A 563 -14.99 29.49 33.25
C ALA A 563 -14.16 28.94 34.40
N PHE A 564 -13.29 29.79 34.96
CA PHE A 564 -12.57 29.49 36.19
C PHE A 564 -12.44 30.71 37.11
N ARG A 565 -12.34 30.44 38.41
CA ARG A 565 -11.93 31.39 39.45
C ARG A 565 -10.91 30.71 40.36
N ILE A 566 -9.81 31.40 40.65
CA ILE A 566 -8.67 30.82 41.38
C ILE A 566 -8.31 31.67 42.58
N TRP A 567 -8.04 30.99 43.69
CA TRP A 567 -7.48 31.56 44.90
C TRP A 567 -6.14 30.91 45.23
N LEU A 568 -5.21 31.71 45.76
CA LEU A 568 -3.94 31.29 46.32
C LEU A 568 -3.89 31.74 47.78
N ASN A 569 -3.75 30.79 48.71
CA ASN A 569 -3.67 31.07 50.16
C ASN A 569 -4.83 31.94 50.69
N GLY A 570 -6.02 31.79 50.09
CA GLY A 570 -7.23 32.53 50.46
C GLY A 570 -7.42 33.87 49.72
N GLU A 571 -6.42 34.35 48.98
CA GLU A 571 -6.52 35.54 48.14
C GLU A 571 -6.98 35.17 46.72
N LYS A 572 -7.98 35.88 46.19
CA LYS A 572 -8.44 35.67 44.81
C LYS A 572 -7.44 36.28 43.83
N ILE A 573 -6.84 35.45 42.97
CA ILE A 573 -5.79 35.87 42.05
C ILE A 573 -6.26 35.99 40.59
N SER A 574 -7.27 35.22 40.16
CA SER A 574 -7.80 35.31 38.80
C SER A 574 -9.25 34.83 38.69
N GLU A 575 -9.95 35.33 37.66
CA GLU A 575 -11.31 34.96 37.28
C GLU A 575 -11.53 35.26 35.80
N LYS A 576 -11.89 34.25 35.00
CA LYS A 576 -12.16 34.39 33.56
C LYS A 576 -13.36 33.54 33.16
N ILE A 577 -14.10 34.02 32.16
CA ILE A 577 -15.23 33.33 31.54
C ILE A 577 -15.05 33.46 30.02
N ALA A 578 -15.02 32.32 29.33
CA ALA A 578 -14.94 32.26 27.88
C ALA A 578 -16.32 32.51 27.24
N PRO A 579 -16.37 33.07 26.02
CA PRO A 579 -17.62 33.17 25.28
C PRO A 579 -18.13 31.77 24.88
N TYR A 580 -19.29 31.38 25.41
CA TYR A 580 -19.91 30.09 25.14
C TYR A 580 -20.17 29.83 23.65
N GLN A 581 -19.78 28.64 23.18
CA GLN A 581 -20.10 28.09 21.87
C GLN A 581 -20.55 26.64 22.01
N HIS A 582 -21.76 26.33 21.52
CA HIS A 582 -22.35 25.00 21.64
C HIS A 582 -21.48 23.90 21.01
N ARG A 583 -21.19 22.83 21.79
CA ARG A 583 -20.42 21.64 21.37
C ARG A 583 -18.99 21.94 20.91
N LYS A 584 -18.33 22.91 21.55
CA LYS A 584 -16.93 23.25 21.29
C LYS A 584 -16.22 23.54 22.61
N ASP A 585 -14.91 23.29 22.63
CA ASP A 585 -14.05 23.75 23.71
C ASP A 585 -14.09 25.29 23.78
N CYS A 586 -14.43 25.83 24.94
CA CYS A 586 -14.55 27.27 25.17
C CYS A 586 -13.47 27.68 26.17
N ILE A 587 -12.25 27.87 25.67
CA ILE A 587 -11.08 28.00 26.53
C ILE A 587 -11.01 29.40 27.16
N ALA A 588 -11.10 29.45 28.49
CA ALA A 588 -10.75 30.61 29.28
C ALA A 588 -9.26 30.52 29.64
N GLU A 589 -8.52 31.61 29.45
CA GLU A 589 -7.07 31.65 29.67
C GLU A 589 -6.67 32.91 30.46
N ASP A 590 -5.69 32.75 31.34
CA ASP A 590 -4.94 33.85 31.96
C ASP A 590 -3.47 33.45 32.02
N LYS A 591 -2.66 34.04 31.16
CA LYS A 591 -1.24 33.71 30.97
C LYS A 591 -0.35 34.79 31.54
N GLY A 592 0.80 34.39 32.07
CA GLY A 592 1.79 35.35 32.58
C GLY A 592 1.41 36.00 33.91
N LEU A 593 0.55 35.38 34.73
CA LEU A 593 0.13 35.96 36.00
C LEU A 593 1.27 35.85 37.04
N GLU A 594 1.85 36.98 37.43
CA GLU A 594 2.86 37.03 38.48
C GLU A 594 2.22 36.82 39.86
N VAL A 595 2.63 35.77 40.57
CA VAL A 595 2.16 35.46 41.93
C VAL A 595 3.34 35.15 42.83
N LYS A 596 3.14 35.33 44.15
CA LYS A 596 4.15 35.09 45.16
C LYS A 596 3.82 33.84 45.97
N LEU A 597 4.73 32.86 45.97
CA LEU A 597 4.63 31.66 46.80
C LEU A 597 5.39 31.88 48.11
N MET A 598 4.76 31.51 49.23
CA MET A 598 5.35 31.58 50.56
C MET A 598 6.18 30.33 50.85
N ALA A 599 7.23 30.43 51.66
CA ALA A 599 7.93 29.23 52.14
C ALA A 599 6.95 28.31 52.92
N GLY A 600 6.95 27.02 52.61
CA GLY A 600 6.01 26.04 53.14
C GLY A 600 4.86 25.72 52.17
N THR A 601 3.71 25.35 52.73
CA THR A 601 2.53 24.93 51.95
C THR A 601 1.77 26.13 51.37
N ASN A 602 1.53 26.09 50.07
CA ASN A 602 0.69 27.02 49.33
C ASN A 602 -0.51 26.27 48.76
N ARG A 603 -1.71 26.79 48.99
CA ARG A 603 -2.97 26.18 48.57
C ARG A 603 -3.57 26.92 47.38
N PHE A 604 -3.73 26.21 46.28
CA PHE A 604 -4.54 26.64 45.14
C PHE A 604 -5.95 26.08 45.28
N ILE A 605 -6.94 26.94 45.11
CA ILE A 605 -8.35 26.54 44.98
C ILE A 605 -8.81 27.01 43.61
N VAL A 606 -9.37 26.10 42.83
CA VAL A 606 -9.92 26.36 41.50
C VAL A 606 -11.40 26.03 41.53
N LYS A 607 -12.23 27.04 41.32
CA LYS A 607 -13.65 26.84 40.96
C LYS A 607 -13.73 26.83 39.45
N SER A 608 -14.26 25.77 38.88
CA SER A 608 -14.47 25.66 37.43
C SER A 608 -15.93 25.39 37.14
N ALA A 609 -16.45 26.01 36.07
CA ALA A 609 -17.81 25.81 35.63
C ALA A 609 -17.83 25.39 34.17
N ASN A 610 -18.72 24.45 33.86
CA ASN A 610 -18.96 23.94 32.52
C ASN A 610 -20.42 24.09 32.10
N VAL A 611 -20.64 24.39 30.83
CA VAL A 611 -21.94 24.54 30.18
C VAL A 611 -22.20 23.28 29.36
N ASP A 612 -21.34 22.93 28.40
CA ASP A 612 -21.43 21.69 27.64
C ASP A 612 -20.07 21.18 27.13
N TYR A 613 -20.06 20.02 26.45
CA TYR A 613 -18.86 19.40 25.87
C TYR A 613 -17.81 18.92 26.90
N ARG A 614 -16.53 19.25 26.75
CA ARG A 614 -15.44 18.81 27.63
C ARG A 614 -15.44 19.64 28.92
N TRP A 615 -14.69 19.22 29.93
CA TRP A 615 -14.56 19.98 31.17
C TRP A 615 -13.23 19.66 31.83
N TRP A 616 -12.34 20.66 31.90
CA TRP A 616 -11.00 20.48 32.41
C TRP A 616 -10.41 21.80 32.91
N VAL A 617 -9.37 21.69 33.75
CA VAL A 617 -8.54 22.83 34.21
C VAL A 617 -7.06 22.46 34.17
N ARG A 618 -6.20 23.46 34.01
CA ARG A 618 -4.74 23.29 33.98
C ARG A 618 -4.06 24.52 34.55
N LEU A 619 -3.16 24.29 35.50
CA LEU A 619 -2.30 25.32 36.09
C LEU A 619 -0.84 24.93 35.89
N ARG A 620 -0.02 25.87 35.40
CA ARG A 620 1.43 25.70 35.23
C ARG A 620 2.19 26.80 35.97
N LEU A 621 3.20 26.41 36.74
CA LEU A 621 4.07 27.30 37.50
C LEU A 621 5.48 27.31 36.90
N THR A 622 5.93 28.49 36.49
CA THR A 622 7.27 28.70 35.95
C THR A 622 7.95 29.90 36.60
N ASP A 623 9.24 30.08 36.37
CA ASP A 623 9.92 31.34 36.59
C ASP A 623 9.60 32.34 35.45
N THR A 624 10.19 33.53 35.52
CA THR A 624 10.04 34.58 34.49
C THR A 624 10.64 34.20 33.12
N ASN A 625 11.44 33.16 33.05
CA ASN A 625 12.03 32.64 31.81
C ASN A 625 11.21 31.48 31.22
N GLY A 626 10.12 31.08 31.86
CA GLY A 626 9.27 29.96 31.43
C GLY A 626 9.81 28.57 31.83
N ILE A 627 10.80 28.52 32.73
CA ILE A 627 11.36 27.29 33.28
C ILE A 627 10.51 26.83 34.48
N PRO A 628 10.11 25.56 34.56
CA PRO A 628 9.36 25.03 35.71
C PRO A 628 10.06 25.27 37.04
N ILE A 629 9.30 25.65 38.07
CA ILE A 629 9.83 25.76 39.42
C ILE A 629 9.75 24.42 40.16
N PRO A 630 10.75 24.06 40.98
CA PRO A 630 10.65 22.88 41.83
C PRO A 630 9.63 23.10 42.95
N PHE A 631 8.70 22.15 43.09
CA PHE A 631 7.75 22.04 44.20
C PHE A 631 7.45 20.57 44.49
N ARG A 632 6.94 20.27 45.70
CA ARG A 632 6.55 18.90 46.10
C ARG A 632 5.18 18.88 46.76
N ARG A 633 4.53 17.72 46.80
CA ARG A 633 3.33 17.52 47.63
C ARG A 633 3.73 17.70 49.11
N PRO A 634 2.94 18.42 49.92
CA PRO A 634 3.22 18.65 51.34
C PRO A 634 3.37 17.40 52.19
#